data_AF-A0A166M5D2-F1
#
_entry.id   AF-A0A166M5D2-F1
#
_cell.length_a   1.000
_cell.length_b   1.000
_cell.length_c   1.000
_cell.angle_alpha   90.00
_cell.angle_beta   90.00
_cell.angle_gamma   90.00
#
_symmetry.space_group_name_H-M   'P 1'
#
loop_
_entity.id
_entity.type
_entity.pdbx_description
1 polymer ?
#
loop_
_entity_poly.entity_id
_entity_poly.type
_entity_poly.pdbx_seq_one_letter_code
_entity_poly.pdbx_strand_id
1 'polypeptide(L)'
;MRTVISFFLWLLPIAALILIIYFFFQSGEKLILTSLVSILAFMGSLFSILLGFQRETIGKEEKYKAIVDIDFRRYVESEIYFTNNNGKPYEVVNSKIEANIFNLGYHAKKISINSLDDNEKIICGVSRKYLKQNDSVYIEIINDKYDPKPRYIEISYEDLNNRKYRKTSKINLKMIDQEITSSKIINYYSIKEDDI
;
A
#
# COMPACT_ATOMS: atom_id res chain seq x y z
N MET A 1 2.45 30.87 -7.63
CA MET A 1 2.44 30.96 -6.14
C MET A 1 3.74 30.49 -5.48
N ARG A 2 4.32 29.33 -5.83
CA ARG A 2 5.59 28.84 -5.21
C ARG A 2 6.78 29.80 -5.36
N THR A 3 6.92 30.45 -6.51
CA THR A 3 7.97 31.44 -6.82
C THR A 3 7.84 32.73 -6.00
N VAL A 4 6.61 33.17 -5.76
CA VAL A 4 6.32 34.39 -4.99
C VAL A 4 6.68 34.20 -3.52
N ILE A 5 6.31 33.06 -2.92
CA ILE A 5 6.64 32.75 -1.52
C ILE A 5 8.15 32.61 -1.32
N SER A 6 8.85 31.99 -2.29
CA SER A 6 10.31 31.88 -2.24
C SER A 6 11.00 33.26 -2.31
N PHE A 7 10.48 34.20 -3.10
CA PHE A 7 11.01 35.56 -3.18
C PHE A 7 10.92 36.31 -1.84
N PHE A 8 9.78 36.20 -1.12
CA PHE A 8 9.64 36.82 0.20
C PHE A 8 10.53 36.19 1.28
N LEU A 9 10.82 34.89 1.19
CA LEU A 9 11.76 34.21 2.09
C LEU A 9 13.21 34.70 1.92
N TRP A 10 13.61 35.14 0.72
CA TRP A 10 14.93 35.73 0.47
C TRP A 10 15.07 37.16 1.00
N LEU A 11 13.95 37.88 1.17
CA LEU A 11 13.95 39.25 1.71
C LEU A 11 14.03 39.31 3.24
N LEU A 12 13.59 38.25 3.93
CA LEU A 12 13.64 38.14 5.40
C LEU A 12 15.05 38.37 6.02
N PRO A 13 16.14 37.76 5.52
CA PRO A 13 17.48 38.01 6.07
C PRO A 13 17.97 39.44 5.80
N ILE A 14 17.58 40.06 4.69
CA ILE A 14 17.91 41.45 4.38
C ILE A 14 17.17 42.40 5.34
N ALA A 15 15.89 42.14 5.59
CA ALA A 15 15.10 42.92 6.55
C ALA A 15 15.64 42.77 7.99
N ALA A 16 16.08 41.56 8.37
CA ALA A 16 16.72 41.31 9.66
C ALA A 16 18.06 42.06 9.80
N LEU A 17 18.88 42.09 8.75
CA LEU A 17 20.13 42.84 8.72
C LEU A 17 19.90 44.35 8.90
N ILE A 18 18.89 44.90 8.22
CA ILE A 18 18.51 46.32 8.33
C ILE A 18 18.03 46.65 9.76
N LEU A 19 17.25 45.76 10.38
CA LEU A 19 16.80 45.90 11.76
C LEU A 19 17.95 45.86 12.77
N ILE A 20 18.94 44.98 12.57
CA ILE A 20 20.15 44.90 13.39
C ILE A 20 20.99 46.18 13.24
N ILE A 21 21.17 46.69 12.01
CA ILE A 21 21.89 47.95 11.79
C ILE A 21 21.17 49.10 12.49
N TYR A 22 19.84 49.17 12.38
CA TYR A 22 19.03 50.18 13.05
C TYR A 22 19.12 50.10 14.59
N PHE A 23 19.29 48.90 15.14
CA PHE A 23 19.47 48.64 16.57
C PHE A 23 20.71 49.33 17.16
N PHE A 24 21.82 49.36 16.41
CA PHE A 24 23.07 50.00 16.85
C PHE A 24 22.99 51.53 16.92
N PHE A 25 21.96 52.15 16.32
CA PHE A 25 21.80 53.61 16.26
C PHE A 25 20.71 54.17 17.21
N GLN A 26 20.06 53.36 18.06
CA GLN A 26 18.98 53.83 18.95
C GLN A 26 19.38 53.92 20.44
N SER A 27 18.88 54.96 21.11
CA SER A 27 19.00 55.18 22.56
C SER A 27 18.19 54.17 23.40
N GLY A 28 18.65 53.94 24.64
CA GLY A 28 18.37 52.76 25.47
C GLY A 28 16.91 52.34 25.73
N GLU A 29 15.92 53.21 25.56
CA GLU A 29 14.50 52.84 25.76
C GLU A 29 13.91 52.06 24.57
N LYS A 30 14.43 52.26 23.35
CA LYS A 30 13.94 51.54 22.15
C LYS A 30 14.65 50.20 21.91
N LEU A 31 15.67 49.91 22.71
CA LEU A 31 16.51 48.71 22.64
C LEU A 31 15.71 47.44 23.01
N ILE A 32 14.74 47.54 23.92
CA ILE A 32 13.91 46.40 24.35
C ILE A 32 12.91 46.02 23.24
N LEU A 33 12.21 47.00 22.68
CA LEU A 33 11.20 46.76 21.64
C LEU A 33 11.82 46.18 20.37
N THR A 34 12.97 46.72 19.95
CA THR A 34 13.69 46.25 18.76
C THR A 34 14.33 44.86 18.98
N SER A 35 14.74 44.53 20.21
CA SER A 35 15.17 43.16 20.57
C SER A 35 14.03 42.17 20.44
N LEU A 36 12.84 42.55 20.92
CA LEU A 36 11.65 41.73 20.90
C LEU A 36 11.18 41.44 19.47
N VAL A 37 11.21 42.46 18.60
CA VAL A 37 10.92 42.32 17.15
C VAL A 37 11.96 41.41 16.47
N SER A 38 13.23 41.53 16.82
CA SER A 38 14.30 40.69 16.25
C SER A 38 14.16 39.22 16.67
N ILE A 39 13.79 38.96 17.92
CA ILE A 39 13.51 37.60 18.42
C ILE A 39 12.29 37.01 17.70
N LEU A 40 11.20 37.79 17.55
CA LEU A 40 10.01 37.36 16.82
C LEU A 40 10.31 37.05 15.34
N ALA A 41 11.10 37.89 14.67
CA ALA A 41 11.52 37.66 13.29
C ALA A 41 12.40 36.39 13.17
N PHE A 42 13.33 36.20 14.11
CA PHE A 42 14.15 35.00 14.16
C PHE A 42 13.30 33.74 14.37
N MET A 43 12.38 33.76 15.34
CA MET A 43 11.47 32.63 15.61
C MET A 43 10.56 32.33 14.42
N GLY A 44 10.04 33.35 13.73
CA GLY A 44 9.25 33.18 12.51
C GLY A 44 10.05 32.54 11.36
N SER A 45 11.33 32.91 11.22
CA SER A 45 12.23 32.30 10.24
C SER A 45 12.52 30.83 10.58
N LEU A 46 12.78 30.53 11.86
CA LEU A 46 13.04 29.17 12.35
C LEU A 46 11.81 28.27 12.12
N PHE A 47 10.62 28.77 12.43
CA PHE A 47 9.36 28.06 12.22
C PHE A 47 9.08 27.79 10.73
N SER A 48 9.38 28.76 9.85
CA SER A 48 9.24 28.60 8.40
C SER A 48 10.18 27.53 7.84
N ILE A 49 11.42 27.46 8.34
CA ILE A 49 12.39 26.42 7.98
C ILE A 49 11.89 25.05 8.46
N LEU A 50 11.41 24.94 9.70
CA LEU A 50 10.87 23.69 10.25
C LEU A 50 9.64 23.20 9.47
N LEU A 51 8.72 24.10 9.09
CA LEU A 51 7.58 23.76 8.23
C LEU A 51 8.01 23.33 6.83
N GLY A 52 9.08 23.94 6.30
CA GLY A 52 9.70 23.53 5.04
C GLY A 52 10.21 22.09 5.11
N PHE A 53 10.98 21.75 6.15
CA PHE A 53 11.47 20.39 6.38
C PHE A 53 10.34 19.38 6.58
N GLN A 54 9.30 19.70 7.36
CA GLN A 54 8.16 18.81 7.54
C GLN A 54 7.43 18.55 6.22
N ARG A 55 7.12 19.59 5.45
CA ARG A 55 6.47 19.44 4.13
C ARG A 55 7.31 18.64 3.15
N GLU A 56 8.63 18.85 3.14
CA GLU A 56 9.54 18.10 2.27
C GLU A 56 9.65 16.63 2.69
N THR A 57 9.62 16.35 4.00
CA THR A 57 9.64 14.98 4.53
C THR A 57 8.35 14.24 4.22
N ILE A 58 7.19 14.84 4.50
CA ILE A 58 5.86 14.26 4.20
C ILE A 58 5.69 14.04 2.69
N GLY A 59 6.08 15.03 1.87
CA GLY A 59 5.98 14.93 0.42
C GLY A 59 6.96 13.94 -0.22
N LYS A 60 8.05 13.57 0.46
CA LYS A 60 8.92 12.46 0.07
C LYS A 60 8.28 11.13 0.46
N GLU A 61 7.77 10.99 1.68
CA GLU A 61 7.20 9.72 2.18
C GLU A 61 5.99 9.22 1.35
N GLU A 62 5.10 10.10 0.88
CA GLU A 62 4.00 9.67 0.00
C GLU A 62 4.47 9.24 -1.39
N LYS A 63 5.54 9.86 -1.88
CA LYS A 63 6.18 9.53 -3.16
C LYS A 63 7.11 8.32 -3.08
N TYR A 64 7.10 7.48 -2.06
CA TYR A 64 7.91 6.24 -2.08
C TYR A 64 7.10 5.02 -1.67
N LYS A 65 5.78 5.07 -1.81
CA LYS A 65 4.90 3.96 -1.48
C LYS A 65 4.75 3.04 -2.69
N ALA A 66 5.06 1.76 -2.53
CA ALA A 66 4.62 0.73 -3.48
C ALA A 66 3.09 0.76 -3.60
N ILE A 67 2.61 0.91 -4.84
CA ILE A 67 1.18 0.81 -5.17
C ILE A 67 1.04 -0.45 -6.00
N VAL A 68 0.37 -1.45 -5.43
CA VAL A 68 0.14 -2.74 -6.08
C VAL A 68 -1.34 -2.87 -6.36
N ASP A 69 -1.65 -3.13 -7.61
CA ASP A 69 -3.00 -3.42 -8.11
C ASP A 69 -3.09 -4.90 -8.50
N ILE A 70 -4.27 -5.50 -8.35
CA ILE A 70 -4.46 -6.95 -8.55
C ILE A 70 -5.71 -7.21 -9.35
N ASP A 71 -5.50 -7.72 -10.55
CA ASP A 71 -6.57 -8.17 -11.44
C ASP A 71 -6.79 -9.68 -11.22
N PHE A 72 -7.92 -9.99 -10.59
CA PHE A 72 -8.34 -11.36 -10.39
C PHE A 72 -8.97 -11.93 -11.65
N ARG A 73 -8.25 -12.85 -12.29
CA ARG A 73 -8.72 -13.47 -13.53
C ARG A 73 -9.80 -14.50 -13.28
N ARG A 74 -9.56 -15.40 -12.31
CA ARG A 74 -10.49 -16.51 -12.05
C ARG A 74 -10.24 -17.14 -10.69
N TYR A 75 -11.32 -17.47 -9.99
CA TYR A 75 -11.31 -18.52 -8.98
C TYR A 75 -12.25 -19.63 -9.42
N VAL A 76 -11.71 -20.85 -9.55
CA VAL A 76 -12.46 -22.03 -9.95
C VAL A 76 -12.36 -23.04 -8.84
N GLU A 77 -13.51 -23.45 -8.33
CA GLU A 77 -13.63 -24.68 -7.58
C GLU A 77 -14.27 -25.72 -8.49
N SER A 78 -13.60 -26.84 -8.70
CA SER A 78 -14.19 -27.97 -9.41
C SER A 78 -14.25 -29.19 -8.52
N GLU A 79 -15.45 -29.72 -8.35
CA GLU A 79 -15.71 -30.99 -7.69
C GLU A 79 -15.95 -32.04 -8.80
N ILE A 80 -15.08 -33.04 -8.89
CA ILE A 80 -15.27 -34.17 -9.81
C ILE A 80 -15.68 -35.38 -8.98
N TYR A 81 -16.83 -35.97 -9.31
CA TYR A 81 -17.32 -37.18 -8.65
C TYR A 81 -16.91 -38.40 -9.50
N PHE A 82 -16.03 -39.22 -8.95
CA PHE A 82 -15.74 -40.54 -9.52
C PHE A 82 -16.38 -41.62 -8.65
N THR A 83 -16.97 -42.63 -9.27
CA THR A 83 -17.34 -43.88 -8.57
C THR A 83 -16.11 -44.77 -8.49
N ASN A 84 -15.71 -45.18 -7.29
CA ASN A 84 -14.72 -46.25 -7.16
C ASN A 84 -15.33 -47.61 -7.59
N ASN A 85 -14.49 -48.65 -7.71
CA ASN A 85 -14.94 -50.02 -8.05
C ASN A 85 -15.99 -50.61 -7.08
N ASN A 86 -16.24 -49.95 -5.94
CA ASN A 86 -17.24 -50.33 -4.94
C ASN A 86 -18.52 -49.47 -5.02
N GLY A 87 -18.69 -48.66 -6.07
CA GLY A 87 -19.86 -47.79 -6.26
C GLY A 87 -19.95 -46.62 -5.28
N LYS A 88 -18.93 -46.38 -4.46
CA LYS A 88 -18.89 -45.22 -3.57
C LYS A 88 -18.35 -44.01 -4.35
N PRO A 89 -19.11 -42.90 -4.43
CA PRO A 89 -18.58 -41.67 -4.98
C PRO A 89 -17.43 -41.18 -4.10
N TYR A 90 -16.32 -40.78 -4.72
CA TYR A 90 -15.30 -39.98 -4.07
C TYR A 90 -15.11 -38.68 -4.86
N GLU A 91 -15.08 -37.59 -4.12
CA GLU A 91 -15.04 -36.23 -4.65
C GLU A 91 -13.59 -35.76 -4.71
N VAL A 92 -13.13 -35.26 -5.85
CA VAL A 92 -11.85 -34.53 -5.95
C VAL A 92 -12.20 -33.04 -6.04
N VAL A 93 -11.93 -32.30 -4.96
CA VAL A 93 -12.08 -30.84 -4.93
C VAL A 93 -10.73 -30.24 -5.27
N ASN A 94 -10.58 -29.70 -6.47
CA ASN A 94 -9.43 -28.84 -6.78
C ASN A 94 -9.93 -27.40 -6.83
N SER A 95 -9.32 -26.54 -6.03
CA SER A 95 -9.55 -25.10 -6.11
C SER A 95 -8.30 -24.41 -6.64
N LYS A 96 -8.51 -23.53 -7.62
CA LYS A 96 -7.47 -22.81 -8.33
C LYS A 96 -7.79 -21.32 -8.39
N ILE A 97 -6.87 -20.50 -7.89
CA ILE A 97 -6.91 -19.04 -7.95
C ILE A 97 -5.90 -18.58 -9.00
N GLU A 98 -6.34 -17.80 -9.98
CA GLU A 98 -5.50 -17.14 -10.98
C GLU A 98 -5.63 -15.62 -10.84
N ALA A 99 -4.51 -14.93 -10.66
CA ALA A 99 -4.47 -13.48 -10.56
C ALA A 99 -3.23 -12.90 -11.26
N ASN A 100 -3.38 -11.67 -11.76
CA ASN A 100 -2.28 -10.83 -12.19
C ASN A 100 -2.03 -9.75 -11.15
N ILE A 101 -0.78 -9.60 -10.75
CA ILE A 101 -0.36 -8.51 -9.87
C ILE A 101 0.39 -7.49 -10.69
N PHE A 102 0.01 -6.22 -10.58
CA PHE A 102 0.65 -5.08 -11.21
C PHE A 102 1.27 -4.18 -10.16
N ASN A 103 2.56 -3.87 -10.29
CA ASN A 103 3.15 -2.83 -9.44
C ASN A 103 3.07 -1.47 -10.16
N LEU A 104 2.05 -0.68 -9.85
CA LEU A 104 1.83 0.64 -10.45
C LEU A 104 2.69 1.74 -9.81
N GLY A 105 3.28 1.47 -8.63
CA GLY A 105 4.05 2.44 -7.86
C GLY A 105 5.54 2.11 -7.75
N TYR A 106 6.11 2.33 -6.58
CA TYR A 106 7.52 2.02 -6.31
C TYR A 106 7.76 0.51 -6.16
N HIS A 107 9.01 0.07 -6.34
CA HIS A 107 9.42 -1.33 -6.28
C HIS A 107 8.90 -2.04 -5.03
N ALA A 108 8.16 -3.13 -5.21
CA ALA A 108 7.75 -4.01 -4.13
C ALA A 108 8.82 -5.08 -3.92
N LYS A 109 9.31 -5.27 -2.70
CA LYS A 109 10.39 -6.21 -2.39
C LYS A 109 9.92 -7.63 -2.13
N LYS A 110 8.76 -7.77 -1.53
CA LYS A 110 8.13 -9.06 -1.26
C LYS A 110 6.65 -8.91 -1.50
N ILE A 111 6.07 -9.83 -2.24
CA ILE A 111 4.63 -9.96 -2.44
C ILE A 111 4.27 -11.39 -2.10
N SER A 112 3.25 -11.58 -1.28
CA SER A 112 2.66 -12.89 -0.98
C SER A 112 1.17 -12.83 -1.22
N ILE A 113 0.65 -13.87 -1.88
CA ILE A 113 -0.78 -14.16 -1.94
C ILE A 113 -1.01 -15.50 -1.27
N ASN A 114 -1.90 -15.53 -0.30
CA ASN A 114 -2.26 -16.70 0.49
C ASN A 114 -3.76 -16.96 0.37
N SER A 115 -4.15 -18.22 0.22
CA SER A 115 -5.51 -18.69 0.45
C SER A 115 -5.70 -18.98 1.94
N LEU A 116 -6.82 -18.55 2.53
CA LEU A 116 -7.13 -18.80 3.94
C LEU A 116 -8.48 -19.47 4.11
N ASP A 117 -8.59 -20.31 5.14
CA ASP A 117 -9.83 -21.01 5.53
C ASP A 117 -10.78 -20.09 6.31
N ASP A 118 -11.93 -20.65 6.73
CA ASP A 118 -12.91 -19.97 7.58
C ASP A 118 -12.33 -19.48 8.92
N ASN A 119 -11.22 -20.07 9.39
CA ASN A 119 -10.52 -19.70 10.62
C ASN A 119 -9.33 -18.75 10.38
N GLU A 120 -9.20 -18.20 9.18
CA GLU A 120 -8.08 -17.35 8.76
C GLU A 120 -6.70 -18.03 8.82
N LYS A 121 -6.66 -19.37 8.81
CA LYS A 121 -5.42 -20.11 8.69
C LYS A 121 -5.01 -20.18 7.22
N ILE A 122 -3.73 -19.93 6.98
CA ILE A 122 -3.13 -20.08 5.65
C ILE A 122 -3.21 -21.55 5.26
N ILE A 123 -3.83 -21.80 4.12
CA ILE A 123 -3.97 -23.12 3.50
C ILE A 123 -2.79 -23.33 2.56
N CYS A 124 -2.70 -22.45 1.56
CA CYS A 124 -1.67 -22.44 0.55
C CYS A 124 -1.28 -20.99 0.23
N GLY A 125 -0.11 -20.78 -0.34
CA GLY A 125 0.32 -19.45 -0.73
C GLY A 125 1.55 -19.44 -1.60
N VAL A 126 1.69 -18.37 -2.37
CA VAL A 126 2.85 -18.12 -3.21
C VAL A 126 3.48 -16.82 -2.78
N SER A 127 4.81 -16.81 -2.69
CA SER A 127 5.57 -15.58 -2.47
C SER A 127 6.56 -15.33 -3.60
N ARG A 128 6.64 -14.07 -4.01
CA ARG A 128 7.61 -13.58 -4.99
C ARG A 128 8.45 -12.49 -4.35
N LYS A 129 9.74 -12.51 -4.68
CA LYS A 129 10.68 -11.46 -4.30
C LYS A 129 10.83 -10.51 -5.47
N TYR A 130 10.79 -9.22 -5.16
CA TYR A 130 11.12 -8.10 -6.02
C TYR A 130 10.27 -8.00 -7.30
N LEU A 131 9.31 -7.08 -7.30
CA LEU A 131 8.52 -6.69 -8.48
C LEU A 131 8.90 -5.27 -8.89
N LYS A 132 9.38 -5.12 -10.13
CA LYS A 132 9.77 -3.81 -10.66
C LYS A 132 8.58 -2.88 -10.83
N GLN A 133 8.82 -1.59 -10.88
CA GLN A 133 7.77 -0.62 -11.23
C GLN A 133 7.22 -0.93 -12.63
N ASN A 134 5.90 -0.85 -12.78
CA ASN A 134 5.09 -1.18 -13.95
C ASN A 134 5.25 -2.62 -14.43
N ASP A 135 5.78 -3.50 -13.58
CA ASP A 135 5.92 -4.91 -13.88
C ASP A 135 4.66 -5.69 -13.47
N SER A 136 4.44 -6.82 -14.12
CA SER A 136 3.29 -7.67 -13.88
C SER A 136 3.70 -9.11 -13.65
N VAL A 137 3.10 -9.77 -12.67
CA VAL A 137 3.34 -11.19 -12.42
C VAL A 137 2.03 -11.93 -12.34
N TYR A 138 1.95 -13.01 -13.12
CA TYR A 138 0.91 -14.01 -13.00
C TYR A 138 1.18 -14.92 -11.79
N ILE A 139 0.18 -15.09 -10.94
CA ILE A 139 0.21 -15.99 -9.80
C ILE A 139 -0.93 -16.99 -9.90
N GLU A 140 -0.58 -18.25 -9.61
CA GLU A 140 -1.51 -19.37 -9.52
C GLU A 140 -1.35 -20.02 -8.14
N ILE A 141 -2.47 -20.18 -7.43
CA ILE A 141 -2.54 -20.92 -6.17
C ILE A 141 -3.44 -22.12 -6.38
N ILE A 142 -2.92 -23.30 -6.09
CA ILE A 142 -3.62 -24.58 -6.18
C ILE A 142 -3.68 -25.12 -4.76
N ASN A 143 -4.88 -25.39 -4.26
CA ASN A 143 -5.04 -26.10 -2.99
C ASN A 143 -5.18 -27.60 -3.26
N ASP A 144 -4.64 -28.42 -2.35
CA ASP A 144 -4.77 -29.85 -2.45
C ASP A 144 -6.19 -30.30 -2.08
N LYS A 145 -6.60 -31.46 -2.59
CA LYS A 145 -7.94 -32.03 -2.36
C LYS A 145 -8.34 -32.18 -0.89
N TYR A 146 -7.37 -32.35 0.00
CA TYR A 146 -7.59 -32.59 1.42
C TYR A 146 -7.53 -31.31 2.26
N ASP A 147 -7.18 -30.19 1.63
CA ASP A 147 -7.13 -28.91 2.30
C ASP A 147 -8.55 -28.38 2.54
N PRO A 148 -8.75 -27.57 3.60
CA PRO A 148 -10.00 -26.86 3.80
C PRO A 148 -10.33 -25.96 2.58
N LYS A 149 -11.62 -25.67 2.38
CA LYS A 149 -12.05 -24.78 1.29
C LYS A 149 -11.58 -23.33 1.59
N PRO A 150 -10.96 -22.63 0.64
CA PRO A 150 -10.52 -21.25 0.87
C PRO A 150 -11.73 -20.32 0.86
N ARG A 151 -11.70 -19.34 1.77
CA ARG A 151 -12.76 -18.35 1.99
C ARG A 151 -12.26 -16.95 1.82
N TYR A 152 -10.98 -16.75 2.05
CA TYR A 152 -10.31 -15.47 1.88
C TYR A 152 -9.06 -15.62 1.04
N ILE A 153 -8.69 -14.51 0.41
CA ILE A 153 -7.38 -14.32 -0.19
C ILE A 153 -6.71 -13.18 0.56
N GLU A 154 -5.56 -13.44 1.18
CA GLU A 154 -4.70 -12.41 1.76
C GLU A 154 -3.59 -12.09 0.77
N ILE A 155 -3.49 -10.81 0.42
CA ILE A 155 -2.36 -10.27 -0.30
C ILE A 155 -1.57 -9.42 0.67
N SER A 156 -0.27 -9.65 0.74
CA SER A 156 0.62 -8.76 1.48
C SER A 156 1.83 -8.37 0.64
N TYR A 157 2.23 -7.10 0.72
CA TYR A 157 3.44 -6.62 0.07
C TYR A 157 4.24 -5.67 0.95
N GLU A 158 5.56 -5.72 0.79
CA GLU A 158 6.55 -4.88 1.50
C GLU A 158 7.27 -3.99 0.50
N ASP A 159 7.40 -2.70 0.83
CA ASP A 159 8.17 -1.75 0.03
C ASP A 159 9.68 -2.04 0.08
N LEU A 160 10.39 -1.82 -1.03
CA LEU A 160 11.84 -2.02 -1.10
C LEU A 160 12.65 -1.07 -0.21
N ASN A 161 12.26 0.19 -0.19
CA ASN A 161 12.99 1.28 0.44
C ASN A 161 12.47 1.58 1.84
N ASN A 162 11.27 1.13 2.19
CA ASN A 162 10.67 1.33 3.50
C ASN A 162 10.13 0.02 4.11
N ARG A 163 10.96 -0.67 4.90
CA ARG A 163 10.57 -1.92 5.61
C ARG A 163 9.40 -1.75 6.59
N LYS A 164 9.11 -0.52 7.03
CA LYS A 164 7.94 -0.25 7.89
C LYS A 164 6.64 -0.18 7.09
N TYR A 165 6.72 0.00 5.77
CA TYR A 165 5.57 0.04 4.90
C TYR A 165 5.25 -1.36 4.37
N ARG A 166 4.33 -2.02 5.08
CA ARG A 166 3.69 -3.27 4.66
C ARG A 166 2.20 -3.00 4.52
N LYS A 167 1.63 -3.24 3.34
CA LYS A 167 0.18 -3.28 3.15
C LYS A 167 -0.25 -4.74 3.10
N THR A 168 -1.30 -5.06 3.82
CA THR A 168 -1.99 -6.34 3.73
C THR A 168 -3.44 -6.04 3.41
N SER A 169 -3.96 -6.67 2.35
CA SER A 169 -5.36 -6.60 1.94
C SER A 169 -5.93 -8.01 1.98
N LYS A 170 -7.19 -8.12 2.40
CA LYS A 170 -7.89 -9.39 2.52
C LYS A 170 -9.18 -9.31 1.74
N ILE A 171 -9.45 -10.31 0.91
CA ILE A 171 -10.61 -10.33 0.03
C ILE A 171 -11.45 -11.57 0.33
N ASN A 172 -12.75 -11.37 0.47
CA ASN A 172 -13.71 -12.44 0.75
C ASN A 172 -14.22 -13.06 -0.56
N LEU A 173 -14.11 -14.38 -0.69
CA LEU A 173 -14.57 -15.13 -1.84
C LEU A 173 -16.08 -15.39 -1.71
N LYS A 174 -16.89 -14.73 -2.55
CA LYS A 174 -18.34 -14.94 -2.60
C LYS A 174 -18.71 -15.72 -3.86
N MET A 175 -19.35 -16.87 -3.70
CA MET A 175 -19.86 -17.67 -4.82
C MET A 175 -20.92 -16.84 -5.56
N ILE A 176 -20.78 -16.75 -6.89
CA ILE A 176 -21.69 -16.01 -7.76
C ILE A 176 -22.45 -16.90 -8.72
N ASP A 177 -21.87 -18.03 -9.09
CA ASP A 177 -22.46 -18.92 -10.07
C ASP A 177 -22.00 -20.35 -9.85
N GLN A 178 -22.82 -21.32 -10.27
CA GLN A 178 -22.58 -22.74 -10.11
C GLN A 178 -23.05 -23.49 -11.36
N GLU A 179 -22.11 -24.13 -12.04
CA GLU A 179 -22.38 -24.98 -13.19
C GLU A 179 -22.35 -26.45 -12.77
N ILE A 180 -23.44 -27.17 -13.04
CA ILE A 180 -23.58 -28.58 -12.70
C ILE A 180 -23.67 -29.40 -13.98
N THR A 181 -22.73 -30.31 -14.15
CA THR A 181 -22.75 -31.34 -15.21
C THR A 181 -22.88 -32.72 -14.57
N SER A 182 -23.21 -33.75 -15.36
CA SER A 182 -23.41 -35.13 -14.87
C SER A 182 -22.23 -35.72 -14.10
N SER A 183 -21.02 -35.16 -14.23
CA SER A 183 -19.78 -35.65 -13.62
C SER A 183 -18.99 -34.58 -12.85
N LYS A 184 -19.44 -33.32 -12.85
CA LYS A 184 -18.64 -32.20 -12.32
C LYS A 184 -19.53 -31.06 -11.85
N ILE A 185 -19.23 -30.52 -10.67
CA ILE A 185 -19.75 -29.23 -10.20
C ILE A 185 -18.61 -28.21 -10.31
N ILE A 186 -18.90 -27.04 -10.89
CA ILE A 186 -17.96 -25.92 -10.99
C ILE A 186 -18.57 -24.72 -10.29
N ASN A 187 -17.95 -24.26 -9.21
CA ASN A 187 -18.36 -23.04 -8.53
C ASN A 187 -17.46 -21.88 -8.96
N TYR A 188 -18.10 -20.78 -9.36
CA TYR A 188 -17.45 -19.52 -9.72
C TYR A 188 -17.69 -18.51 -8.61
N TYR A 189 -16.67 -17.73 -8.27
CA TYR A 189 -16.74 -16.74 -7.20
C TYR A 189 -16.38 -15.36 -7.72
N SER A 190 -17.13 -14.33 -7.29
CA SER A 190 -16.72 -12.95 -7.49
C SER A 190 -15.72 -12.56 -6.43
N ILE A 191 -14.72 -11.83 -6.88
CA ILE A 191 -13.78 -11.12 -6.05
C ILE A 191 -14.15 -9.65 -6.24
N LYS A 192 -15.02 -9.12 -5.37
CA LYS A 192 -15.40 -7.70 -5.43
C LYS A 192 -14.31 -6.85 -4.79
N GLU A 193 -13.91 -5.80 -5.48
CA GLU A 193 -12.91 -4.80 -5.06
C GLU A 193 -13.37 -3.88 -3.92
N ASP A 194 -14.63 -4.00 -3.45
CA ASP A 194 -15.26 -3.06 -2.50
C ASP A 194 -14.52 -2.93 -1.13
N ASP A 195 -13.46 -3.72 -0.88
CA ASP A 195 -12.71 -3.81 0.40
C ASP A 195 -11.17 -3.58 0.30
N ILE A 196 -10.60 -2.97 -0.78
CA ILE A 196 -9.13 -2.74 -0.96
C ILE A 196 -8.61 -1.33 -0.60
#